data_AF-A0A7J9J3T5-F1
#
_entry.id   AF-A0A7J9J3T5-F1
#
_cell.length_a   1.000
_cell.length_b   1.000
_cell.length_c   1.000
_cell.angle_alpha   90.00
_cell.angle_beta   90.00
_cell.angle_gamma   90.00
#
_symmetry.space_group_name_H-M   'P 1'
#
loop_
_entity.id
_entity.type
_entity.pdbx_description
1 polymer ?
#
loop_
_entity_poly.entity_id
_entity_poly.type
_entity_poly.pdbx_seq_one_letter_code
_entity_poly.pdbx_strand_id
1 'polypeptide(L)'
;MVLYGFQVLSQVKPDEKRKFVSELQENQNVVAMVGDGINDAAALASAHIGVAMGGGVGAASEVSSIVLMGNRLSQLLDALALSQLTMKTVKQNLWWAFAYNIVGIPIAAGTLLPLTGTMLTPSIAGALMGLSSIGVVTNSLLLRFRFSLQQQQAYRSSLQPPPHAAIDINNDLAKDHSRAKLKKPDSIT
;
A
#
# COMPACT_ATOMS: atom_id res chain seq x y z
N MET A 1 -2.78 -3.77 -17.25
CA MET A 1 -2.73 -2.62 -18.18
C MET A 1 -2.98 -1.38 -17.36
N VAL A 2 -1.95 -0.57 -17.11
CA VAL A 2 -2.09 0.70 -16.39
C VAL A 2 -2.22 1.78 -17.46
N LEU A 3 -3.40 2.38 -17.58
CA LEU A 3 -3.65 3.47 -18.52
C LEU A 3 -3.03 4.75 -17.95
N TYR A 4 -2.00 5.27 -18.59
CA TYR A 4 -1.47 6.61 -18.30
C TYR A 4 -2.25 7.63 -19.11
N GLY A 5 -3.14 8.35 -18.43
CA GLY A 5 -3.78 9.56 -18.93
C GLY A 5 -4.04 10.48 -17.74
N PHE A 6 -3.49 11.70 -17.78
CA PHE A 6 -3.77 12.71 -16.77
C PHE A 6 -4.79 13.68 -17.33
N GLN A 7 -5.93 13.81 -16.65
CA GLN A 7 -6.94 14.82 -16.95
C GLN A 7 -6.98 15.79 -15.78
N VAL A 8 -6.95 17.09 -16.08
CA VAL A 8 -6.96 18.15 -15.07
C VAL A 8 -8.23 18.97 -15.26
N LEU A 9 -9.03 19.06 -14.22
CA LEU A 9 -10.17 19.98 -14.14
C LEU A 9 -9.85 21.03 -13.06
N SER A 10 -10.16 22.29 -13.34
CA SER A 10 -9.94 23.42 -12.43
C SER A 10 -11.22 24.25 -12.29
N GLN A 11 -11.30 25.05 -11.22
CA GLN A 11 -12.46 25.89 -10.89
C GLN A 11 -13.80 25.13 -10.73
N VAL A 12 -13.73 23.87 -10.32
CA VAL A 12 -14.90 23.02 -10.09
C VAL A 12 -15.52 23.25 -8.71
N LYS A 13 -16.85 23.31 -8.67
CA LYS A 13 -17.61 23.36 -7.41
C LYS A 13 -17.60 22.00 -6.71
N PRO A 14 -17.85 21.94 -5.38
CA PRO A 14 -17.95 20.67 -4.64
C PRO A 14 -18.89 19.64 -5.28
N ASP A 15 -20.08 20.07 -5.73
CA ASP A 15 -21.04 19.18 -6.41
C ASP A 15 -20.53 18.65 -7.76
N GLU A 16 -19.71 19.42 -8.46
CA GLU A 16 -19.11 19.03 -9.74
C GLU A 16 -17.99 17.99 -9.52
N LYS A 17 -17.23 18.08 -8.42
CA LYS A 17 -16.27 17.04 -8.05
C LYS A 17 -16.95 15.69 -7.85
N ARG A 18 -18.10 15.66 -7.17
CA ARG A 18 -18.89 14.44 -6.97
C ARG A 18 -19.38 13.88 -8.31
N LYS A 19 -19.93 14.74 -9.18
CA LYS A 19 -20.38 14.33 -10.53
C LYS A 19 -19.24 13.71 -11.33
N PHE A 20 -18.06 14.33 -11.31
CA PHE A 20 -16.89 13.80 -12.00
C PHE A 20 -16.46 12.43 -11.46
N VAL A 21 -16.51 12.23 -10.14
CA VAL A 21 -16.28 10.89 -9.55
C VAL A 21 -17.30 9.90 -10.08
N SER A 22 -18.59 10.23 -10.09
CA SER A 22 -19.64 9.35 -10.63
C SER A 22 -19.44 9.02 -12.11
N GLU A 23 -19.09 10.00 -12.95
CA GLU A 23 -18.78 9.79 -14.37
C GLU A 23 -17.60 8.82 -14.55
N LEU A 24 -16.56 8.94 -13.73
CA LEU A 24 -15.43 8.00 -13.77
C LEU A 24 -15.85 6.58 -13.34
N GLN A 25 -16.77 6.45 -12.39
CA GLN A 25 -17.31 5.17 -11.93
C GLN A 25 -18.19 4.50 -13.00
N GLU A 26 -19.02 5.28 -13.71
CA GLU A 26 -19.87 4.79 -14.81
C GLU A 26 -19.04 4.17 -15.94
N ASN A 27 -17.81 4.67 -16.15
CA ASN A 27 -16.85 4.11 -17.10
C ASN A 27 -16.15 2.81 -16.61
N GLN A 28 -16.80 2.06 -15.72
CA GLN A 28 -16.33 0.80 -15.11
C GLN A 28 -14.99 0.91 -14.36
N ASN A 29 -14.60 2.11 -13.92
CA ASN A 29 -13.38 2.29 -13.14
C ASN A 29 -13.64 2.19 -11.64
N VAL A 30 -12.72 1.54 -10.92
CA VAL A 30 -12.66 1.64 -9.46
C VAL A 30 -11.97 2.94 -9.10
N VAL A 31 -12.78 3.95 -8.79
CA VAL A 31 -12.31 5.29 -8.43
C VAL A 31 -11.94 5.39 -6.95
N ALA A 32 -10.69 5.75 -6.69
CA ALA A 32 -10.24 6.23 -5.39
C ALA A 32 -10.09 7.76 -5.44
N MET A 33 -10.66 8.46 -4.47
CA MET A 33 -10.54 9.91 -4.34
C MET A 33 -9.67 10.26 -3.13
N VAL A 34 -8.78 11.24 -3.30
CA VAL A 34 -7.93 11.77 -2.24
C VAL A 34 -8.23 13.24 -2.05
N GLY A 35 -8.45 13.69 -0.81
CA GLY A 35 -8.75 15.08 -0.49
C GLY A 35 -8.44 15.40 0.98
N ASP A 36 -8.48 16.67 1.35
CA ASP A 36 -8.11 17.14 2.69
C ASP A 36 -9.22 17.91 3.41
N GLY A 37 -10.27 18.34 2.68
CA GLY A 37 -11.20 19.36 3.16
C GLY A 37 -12.68 18.99 3.11
N ILE A 38 -13.48 19.83 3.77
CA ILE A 38 -14.96 19.77 3.82
C ILE A 38 -15.56 19.83 2.40
N ASN A 39 -14.91 20.57 1.50
CA ASN A 39 -15.31 20.71 0.10
C ASN A 39 -15.17 19.41 -0.71
N ASP A 40 -14.35 18.48 -0.24
CA ASP A 40 -14.12 17.20 -0.90
C ASP A 40 -14.99 16.09 -0.29
N ALA A 41 -15.61 16.32 0.87
CA ALA A 41 -16.34 15.30 1.63
C ALA A 41 -17.43 14.59 0.80
N ALA A 42 -18.23 15.34 0.05
CA ALA A 42 -19.29 14.75 -0.78
C ALA A 42 -18.73 13.85 -1.90
N ALA A 43 -17.57 14.22 -2.46
CA ALA A 43 -16.93 13.47 -3.52
C ALA A 43 -16.13 12.27 -2.96
N LEU A 44 -15.47 12.44 -1.81
CA LEU A 44 -14.83 11.37 -1.03
C LEU A 44 -15.83 10.28 -0.64
N ALA A 45 -17.01 10.68 -0.17
CA ALA A 45 -18.09 9.75 0.19
C ALA A 45 -18.67 9.00 -1.02
N SER A 46 -18.65 9.63 -2.20
CA SER A 46 -19.16 9.00 -3.44
C SER A 46 -18.17 8.04 -4.10
N ALA A 47 -16.86 8.22 -3.84
CA ALA A 47 -15.84 7.36 -4.41
C ALA A 47 -15.93 5.94 -3.85
N HIS A 48 -15.41 4.95 -4.59
CA HIS A 48 -15.32 3.59 -4.06
C HIS A 48 -14.38 3.52 -2.84
N ILE A 49 -13.35 4.36 -2.86
CA ILE A 49 -12.39 4.49 -1.77
C ILE A 49 -12.11 5.98 -1.57
N GLY A 50 -12.62 6.54 -0.47
CA GLY A 50 -12.28 7.89 -0.02
C GLY A 50 -11.04 7.89 0.86
N VAL A 51 -10.06 8.74 0.55
CA VAL A 51 -8.81 8.90 1.30
C VAL A 51 -8.67 10.34 1.77
N ALA A 52 -8.75 10.56 3.08
CA ALA A 52 -8.50 11.86 3.69
C ALA A 52 -7.00 12.06 3.97
N MET A 53 -6.46 13.25 3.67
CA MET A 53 -5.08 13.63 3.99
C MET A 53 -4.98 14.52 5.23
N GLY A 54 -3.91 14.34 6.00
CA GLY A 54 -3.42 15.31 7.00
C GLY A 54 -4.34 15.47 8.19
N GLY A 55 -4.28 14.56 9.17
CA GLY A 55 -4.91 14.71 10.49
C GLY A 55 -6.43 14.85 10.52
N GLY A 56 -7.09 15.00 9.37
CA GLY A 56 -8.51 14.76 9.12
C GLY A 56 -9.44 15.32 10.19
N VAL A 57 -9.31 16.58 10.59
CA VAL A 57 -10.29 17.17 11.51
C VAL A 57 -11.47 17.67 10.68
N GLY A 58 -12.64 17.06 10.88
CA GLY A 58 -13.90 17.48 10.25
C GLY A 58 -14.45 16.48 9.23
N ALA A 59 -15.35 16.97 8.37
CA ALA A 59 -16.22 16.13 7.55
C ALA A 59 -15.49 15.16 6.59
N ALA A 60 -14.28 15.49 6.11
CA ALA A 60 -13.54 14.64 5.19
C ALA A 60 -13.08 13.31 5.83
N SER A 61 -12.67 13.32 7.09
CA SER A 61 -12.22 12.10 7.79
C SER A 61 -13.36 11.20 8.21
N GLU A 62 -14.54 11.78 8.47
CA GLU A 62 -15.72 11.04 8.91
C GLU A 62 -16.29 10.16 7.78
N VAL A 63 -16.21 10.66 6.55
CA VAL A 63 -16.76 9.97 5.37
C VAL A 63 -15.74 9.13 4.61
N SER A 64 -14.44 9.27 4.92
CA SER A 64 -13.36 8.57 4.20
C SER A 64 -13.09 7.19 4.78
N SER A 65 -12.79 6.23 3.91
CA SER A 65 -12.43 4.86 4.30
C SER A 65 -11.00 4.76 4.85
N ILE A 66 -10.12 5.66 4.42
CA ILE A 66 -8.71 5.70 4.83
C ILE A 66 -8.36 7.14 5.23
N VAL A 67 -7.65 7.30 6.34
CA VAL A 67 -7.16 8.59 6.82
C VAL A 67 -5.65 8.53 6.93
N LEU A 68 -4.95 9.36 6.16
CA LEU A 68 -3.49 9.49 6.21
C LEU A 68 -3.13 10.44 7.36
N MET A 69 -2.58 9.86 8.43
CA MET A 69 -2.21 10.62 9.62
C MET A 69 -1.06 11.60 9.36
N GLY A 70 -0.16 11.27 8.42
CA GLY A 70 0.88 12.20 7.98
C GLY A 70 0.42 13.03 6.78
N ASN A 71 0.92 14.27 6.67
CA ASN A 71 0.70 15.10 5.49
C ASN A 71 1.62 14.68 4.31
N ARG A 72 1.64 13.39 4.00
CA ARG A 72 2.51 12.78 2.98
C ARG A 72 1.70 11.85 2.09
N LEU A 73 1.46 12.26 0.85
CA LEU A 73 0.75 11.45 -0.14
C LEU A 73 1.45 10.11 -0.42
N SER A 74 2.75 10.00 -0.17
CA SER A 74 3.49 8.74 -0.28
C SER A 74 2.94 7.62 0.62
N GLN A 75 2.28 7.96 1.74
CA GLN A 75 1.63 6.97 2.61
C GLN A 75 0.48 6.24 1.91
N LEU A 76 -0.14 6.85 0.90
CA LEU A 76 -1.15 6.19 0.09
C LEU A 76 -0.57 5.01 -0.69
N LEU A 77 0.65 5.16 -1.21
CA LEU A 77 1.31 4.08 -1.95
C LEU A 77 1.63 2.91 -1.03
N ASP A 78 2.08 3.20 0.20
CA ASP A 78 2.33 2.19 1.23
C ASP A 78 1.03 1.45 1.60
N ALA A 79 -0.07 2.18 1.78
CA ALA A 79 -1.38 1.60 2.08
C ALA A 79 -1.88 0.68 0.94
N LEU A 80 -1.71 1.10 -0.32
CA LEU A 80 -2.06 0.29 -1.48
C LEU A 80 -1.20 -0.98 -1.58
N ALA A 81 0.11 -0.87 -1.38
CA ALA A 81 1.02 -2.01 -1.36
C ALA A 81 0.66 -3.01 -0.25
N LEU A 82 0.37 -2.51 0.95
CA LEU A 82 -0.08 -3.33 2.07
C LEU A 82 -1.41 -4.03 1.79
N SER A 83 -2.36 -3.33 1.18
CA SER A 83 -3.66 -3.90 0.78
C SER A 83 -3.48 -5.07 -0.20
N GLN A 84 -2.65 -4.90 -1.23
CA GLN A 84 -2.37 -5.97 -2.21
C GLN A 84 -1.75 -7.21 -1.55
N LEU A 85 -0.78 -6.99 -0.68
CA LEU A 85 -0.12 -8.04 0.09
C LEU A 85 -1.13 -8.78 0.99
N THR A 86 -2.02 -8.04 1.65
CA THR A 86 -3.06 -8.59 2.53
C THR A 86 -4.05 -9.42 1.74
N MET A 87 -4.54 -8.91 0.61
CA MET A 87 -5.47 -9.62 -0.27
C MET A 87 -4.86 -10.89 -0.86
N LYS A 88 -3.55 -10.91 -1.14
CA LYS A 88 -2.85 -12.11 -1.56
C LYS A 88 -2.88 -13.19 -0.47
N THR A 89 -2.58 -12.82 0.78
CA THR A 89 -2.63 -13.74 1.92
C THR A 89 -4.05 -14.25 2.18
N VAL A 90 -5.06 -13.37 2.11
CA VAL A 90 -6.47 -13.77 2.24
C VAL A 90 -6.86 -14.80 1.19
N LYS A 91 -6.51 -14.57 -0.09
CA LYS A 91 -6.78 -15.53 -1.19
C LYS A 91 -6.09 -16.87 -0.97
N GLN A 92 -4.85 -16.87 -0.49
CA GLN A 92 -4.12 -18.12 -0.18
C GLN A 92 -4.79 -18.89 0.96
N ASN A 93 -5.16 -18.21 2.05
CA ASN A 93 -5.83 -18.84 3.18
C ASN A 93 -7.19 -19.43 2.77
N LEU A 94 -7.94 -18.69 1.95
CA LEU A 94 -9.22 -19.15 1.43
C LEU A 94 -9.07 -20.35 0.48
N TRP A 95 -8.02 -20.36 -0.35
CA TRP A 95 -7.71 -21.51 -1.21
C TRP A 95 -7.44 -22.78 -0.40
N TRP A 96 -6.65 -22.69 0.68
CA TRP A 96 -6.41 -23.81 1.58
C TRP A 96 -7.69 -24.29 2.28
N ALA A 97 -8.54 -23.37 2.73
CA ALA A 97 -9.81 -23.72 3.35
C ALA A 97 -10.73 -24.48 2.38
N PHE A 98 -10.85 -24.02 1.12
CA PHE A 98 -11.62 -24.73 0.11
C PHE A 98 -11.00 -26.07 -0.29
N ALA A 99 -9.68 -26.15 -0.45
CA ALA A 99 -8.99 -27.39 -0.77
C ALA A 99 -9.26 -28.47 0.30
N TYR A 100 -9.17 -28.08 1.59
CA TYR A 100 -9.49 -28.97 2.70
C TYR A 100 -10.94 -29.45 2.62
N ASN A 101 -11.92 -28.57 2.37
CA ASN A 101 -13.33 -28.96 2.28
C ASN A 101 -13.62 -29.86 1.07
N ILE A 102 -13.03 -29.53 -0.09
CA ILE A 102 -13.20 -30.31 -1.33
C ILE A 102 -12.66 -31.74 -1.18
N VAL A 103 -11.56 -31.91 -0.44
CA VAL A 103 -10.99 -33.24 -0.16
C VAL A 103 -11.69 -33.92 1.00
N GLY A 104 -12.00 -33.17 2.07
CA GLY A 104 -12.59 -33.68 3.31
C GLY A 104 -14.02 -34.20 3.13
N ILE A 105 -14.85 -33.53 2.33
CA ILE A 105 -16.26 -33.93 2.12
C ILE A 105 -16.36 -35.32 1.44
N PRO A 106 -15.69 -35.61 0.31
CA PRO A 106 -15.69 -36.95 -0.29
C PRO A 106 -15.12 -38.02 0.63
N ILE A 107 -14.08 -37.71 1.42
CA ILE A 107 -13.49 -38.67 2.37
C ILE A 107 -14.51 -39.00 3.48
N ALA A 108 -15.15 -37.98 4.06
CA ALA A 108 -16.20 -38.15 5.07
C ALA A 108 -17.45 -38.86 4.49
N ALA A 109 -17.77 -38.64 3.22
CA ALA A 109 -18.85 -39.31 2.50
C ALA A 109 -18.56 -40.80 2.19
N GLY A 110 -17.37 -41.30 2.55
CA GLY A 110 -17.07 -42.73 2.51
C GLY A 110 -16.27 -43.20 1.29
N THR A 111 -15.71 -42.30 0.48
CA THR A 111 -14.84 -42.70 -0.64
C THR A 111 -13.61 -43.50 -0.21
N LEU A 112 -13.14 -43.32 1.03
CA LEU A 112 -11.99 -44.05 1.61
C LEU A 112 -12.39 -45.35 2.34
N LEU A 113 -13.68 -45.61 2.57
CA LEU A 113 -14.15 -46.83 3.24
C LEU A 113 -13.63 -48.14 2.62
N PRO A 114 -13.60 -48.32 1.29
CA PRO A 114 -13.15 -49.59 0.71
C PRO A 114 -11.64 -49.85 0.80
N LEU A 115 -10.81 -48.85 1.14
CA LEU A 115 -9.34 -49.02 1.23
C LEU A 115 -8.79 -48.97 2.65
N THR A 116 -9.30 -48.13 3.55
CA THR A 116 -8.65 -47.88 4.85
C THR A 116 -9.52 -48.14 6.07
N GLY A 117 -10.84 -48.38 5.91
CA GLY A 117 -11.75 -48.65 7.04
C GLY A 117 -11.87 -47.51 8.06
N THR A 118 -11.29 -46.34 7.77
CA THR A 118 -11.23 -45.18 8.66
C THR A 118 -12.29 -44.15 8.27
N MET A 119 -13.19 -43.83 9.19
CA MET A 119 -14.03 -42.64 9.10
C MET A 119 -13.25 -41.44 9.63
N LEU A 120 -13.26 -40.34 8.88
CA LEU A 120 -12.80 -39.06 9.41
C LEU A 120 -13.78 -38.61 10.49
N THR A 121 -13.41 -38.75 11.75
CA THR A 121 -14.25 -38.33 12.87
C THR A 121 -14.28 -36.80 12.95
N PRO A 122 -15.44 -36.18 13.28
CA PRO A 122 -15.56 -34.73 13.43
C PRO A 122 -14.53 -34.11 14.39
N SER A 123 -14.04 -34.89 15.37
CA SER A 123 -12.99 -34.47 16.30
C SER A 123 -11.63 -34.28 15.63
N ILE A 124 -11.21 -35.18 14.75
CA ILE A 124 -9.94 -35.07 13.99
C ILE A 124 -10.03 -33.94 12.98
N ALA A 125 -11.18 -33.81 12.30
CA ALA A 125 -11.44 -32.69 11.39
C ALA A 125 -11.36 -31.33 12.12
N GLY A 126 -11.97 -31.23 13.30
CA GLY A 126 -11.90 -30.03 14.13
C GLY A 126 -10.49 -29.71 14.63
N ALA A 127 -9.70 -30.73 14.99
CA ALA A 127 -8.31 -30.56 15.40
C ALA A 127 -7.42 -30.03 14.25
N LEU A 128 -7.56 -30.59 13.04
CA LEU A 128 -6.85 -30.11 11.85
C LEU A 128 -7.27 -28.68 11.48
N MET A 129 -8.55 -28.35 11.60
CA MET A 129 -9.07 -27.00 11.37
C MET A 129 -8.49 -25.98 12.37
N GLY A 130 -8.36 -26.37 13.64
CA GLY A 130 -7.69 -25.56 14.66
C GLY A 130 -6.21 -25.33 14.36
N LEU A 131 -5.47 -26.38 13.96
CA LEU A 131 -4.06 -26.27 13.56
C LEU A 131 -3.87 -25.37 12.32
N SER A 132 -4.80 -25.42 11.35
CA SER A 132 -4.77 -24.54 10.19
C SER A 132 -4.91 -23.07 10.57
N SER A 133 -5.68 -22.74 11.62
CA SER A 133 -5.83 -21.37 12.10
C SER A 133 -4.49 -20.80 12.58
N ILE A 134 -3.70 -21.61 13.29
CA ILE A 134 -2.33 -21.23 13.71
C ILE A 134 -1.47 -20.95 12.47
N GLY A 135 -1.49 -21.83 11.46
CA GLY A 135 -0.75 -21.62 10.21
C GLY A 135 -1.16 -20.36 9.44
N VAL A 136 -2.46 -20.10 9.36
CA VAL A 136 -3.04 -18.89 8.73
C VAL A 136 -2.62 -17.63 9.47
N VAL A 137 -2.68 -17.65 10.80
CA VAL A 137 -2.23 -16.54 11.65
C VAL A 137 -0.73 -16.33 11.47
N THR A 138 0.09 -17.38 11.52
CA THR A 138 1.54 -17.29 11.26
C THR A 138 1.85 -16.70 9.88
N ASN A 139 1.16 -17.15 8.82
CA ASN A 139 1.33 -16.61 7.46
C ASN A 139 0.96 -15.11 7.39
N SER A 140 -0.09 -14.72 8.12
CA SER A 140 -0.54 -13.33 8.21
C SER A 140 0.44 -12.46 9.01
N LEU A 141 1.02 -12.98 10.09
CA LEU A 141 2.10 -12.29 10.83
C LEU A 141 3.38 -12.17 9.99
N LEU A 142 3.74 -13.19 9.22
CA LEU A 142 4.91 -13.14 8.35
C LEU A 142 4.78 -12.03 7.28
N LEU A 143 3.56 -11.79 6.79
CA LEU A 143 3.29 -10.66 5.90
C LEU A 143 3.63 -9.31 6.56
N ARG A 144 3.20 -9.11 7.82
CA ARG A 144 3.52 -7.91 8.61
C ARG A 144 5.03 -7.70 8.73
N PHE A 145 5.79 -8.77 8.98
CA PHE A 145 7.24 -8.69 9.04
C PHE A 145 7.88 -8.32 7.70
N ARG A 146 7.44 -8.94 6.60
CA ARG A 146 7.98 -8.65 5.25
C ARG A 146 7.70 -7.21 4.83
N PHE A 147 6.51 -6.69 5.11
CA PHE A 147 6.16 -5.30 4.84
C PHE A 147 7.03 -4.32 5.64
N SER A 148 7.22 -4.57 6.94
CA SER A 148 8.07 -3.74 7.80
C SER A 148 9.53 -3.70 7.31
N LEU A 149 10.07 -4.83 6.84
CA LEU A 149 11.41 -4.90 6.27
C LEU A 149 11.54 -4.12 4.96
N GLN A 150 10.54 -4.21 4.07
CA GLN A 150 10.52 -3.44 2.82
C GLN A 150 10.47 -1.93 3.08
N GLN A 151 9.68 -1.48 4.06
CA GLN A 151 9.59 -0.08 4.43
C GLN A 151 10.90 0.45 5.04
N GLN A 152 11.58 -0.35 5.86
CA GLN A 152 12.92 -0.01 6.39
C GLN A 152 13.96 0.10 5.27
N GLN A 153 13.89 -0.76 4.27
CA GLN A 153 14.83 -0.76 3.15
C GLN A 153 14.63 0.46 2.25
N ALA A 154 13.38 0.81 1.93
CA ALA A 154 13.04 2.02 1.17
C ALA A 154 13.48 3.31 1.88
N TYR A 155 13.27 3.40 3.20
CA TYR A 155 13.76 4.52 4.01
C TYR A 155 15.30 4.61 4.02
N ARG A 156 16.00 3.49 4.19
CA ARG A 156 17.47 3.44 4.14
C ARG A 156 18.02 3.86 2.78
N SER A 157 17.38 3.45 1.68
CA SER A 157 17.76 3.86 0.33
C SER A 157 17.54 5.36 0.08
N SER A 158 16.54 5.98 0.71
CA SER A 158 16.31 7.44 0.62
C SER A 158 17.31 8.27 1.43
N LEU A 159 17.97 7.68 2.42
CA LEU A 159 19.02 8.31 3.22
C LEU A 159 20.41 8.23 2.56
N GLN A 160 20.58 7.40 1.53
CA GLN A 160 21.80 7.35 0.75
C GLN A 160 21.75 8.43 -0.34
N PRO A 161 22.68 9.40 -0.34
CA PRO A 161 22.74 10.38 -1.41
C PRO A 161 22.97 9.66 -2.74
N PRO A 162 22.36 10.14 -3.85
CA PRO A 162 22.54 9.51 -5.15
C PRO A 162 24.04 9.41 -5.48
N PRO A 163 24.49 8.35 -6.18
CA PRO A 163 25.92 8.09 -6.42
C PRO A 163 26.66 9.25 -7.12
N HIS A 164 25.93 10.16 -7.76
CA HIS A 164 26.48 11.35 -8.40
C HIS A 164 26.62 12.57 -7.47
N ALA A 165 26.00 12.59 -6.28
CA ALA A 165 26.13 13.70 -5.33
C ALA A 165 27.42 13.63 -4.49
N ALA A 166 28.08 12.47 -4.44
CA ALA A 166 29.36 12.29 -3.75
C ALA A 166 30.57 12.72 -4.60
N ILE A 167 30.37 12.98 -5.89
CA ILE A 167 31.38 13.47 -6.82
C ILE A 167 30.98 14.92 -7.15
N ASP A 168 31.47 15.90 -6.37
CA ASP A 168 31.82 17.25 -6.86
C ASP A 168 32.06 18.28 -5.73
N ILE A 169 31.58 18.03 -4.50
CA ILE A 169 31.75 19.02 -3.41
C ILE A 169 33.24 19.25 -3.08
N ASN A 170 34.05 18.19 -3.02
CA ASN A 170 35.48 18.33 -2.74
C ASN A 170 36.28 18.93 -3.91
N ASN A 171 35.78 18.83 -5.13
CA ASN A 171 36.49 19.32 -6.32
C ASN A 171 36.21 20.82 -6.54
N ASP A 172 35.01 21.28 -6.20
CA ASP A 172 34.63 22.69 -6.32
C ASP A 172 35.21 23.56 -5.20
N LEU A 173 35.26 23.06 -3.95
CA LEU A 173 35.95 23.75 -2.84
C LEU A 173 37.47 23.84 -3.05
N ALA A 174 38.10 22.81 -3.64
CA ALA A 174 39.53 22.84 -3.95
C ALA A 174 39.87 23.83 -5.07
N LYS A 175 38.98 24.01 -6.06
CA LYS A 175 39.13 25.02 -7.12
C LYS A 175 38.97 26.44 -6.60
N ASP A 176 38.07 26.67 -5.64
CA ASP A 176 37.84 28.00 -5.08
C ASP A 176 39.01 28.46 -4.18
N HIS A 177 39.53 27.58 -3.33
CA HIS A 177 40.72 27.86 -2.52
C HIS A 177 42.01 28.07 -3.36
N SER A 178 42.08 27.46 -4.53
CA SER A 178 43.21 27.65 -5.46
C SER A 178 43.14 28.99 -6.20
N ARG A 179 41.94 29.51 -6.49
CA ARG A 179 41.75 30.84 -7.10
C ARG A 179 42.05 31.99 -6.13
N ALA A 180 41.75 31.82 -4.85
CA ALA A 180 42.01 32.84 -3.82
C ALA A 180 43.52 33.08 -3.55
N LYS A 181 44.40 32.11 -3.83
CA LYS A 181 45.85 32.23 -3.61
C LYS A 181 46.62 32.94 -4.73
N LEU A 182 46.01 33.16 -5.90
CA LEU A 182 46.67 33.75 -7.07
C LEU A 182 46.55 35.27 -7.18
N LYS A 183 45.80 35.93 -6.29
CA LYS A 183 45.68 37.40 -6.28
C LYS A 183 46.51 38.01 -5.16
N LYS A 184 47.84 37.99 -5.34
CA LYS A 184 48.76 38.82 -4.54
C LYS A 184 48.87 40.19 -5.23
N PRO A 185 48.72 41.32 -4.51
CA PRO A 185 48.88 42.63 -5.11
C PRO A 185 50.36 42.92 -5.38
N ASP A 186 50.70 43.17 -6.64
CA ASP A 186 52.02 43.68 -7.01
C ASP A 186 52.15 45.16 -6.61
N SER A 187 53.19 45.40 -5.81
CA SER A 187 54.03 46.59 -5.64
C SER A 187 53.48 47.99 -6.02
N ILE A 188 53.50 48.86 -5.01
CA ILE A 188 53.58 50.32 -5.12
C ILE A 188 54.90 50.71 -5.80
N THR A 189 54.80 51.49 -6.88
CA THR A 189 55.63 52.68 -7.19
C THR A 189 54.86 53.55 -8.16
#